data_AF-A0A960QMC8-F1
#
_entry.id   AF-A0A960QMC8-F1
#
_cell.length_a   1.000
_cell.length_b   1.000
_cell.length_c   1.000
_cell.angle_alpha   90.00
_cell.angle_beta   90.00
_cell.angle_gamma   90.00
#
_symmetry.space_group_name_H-M   'P 1'
#
loop_
_entity.id
_entity.type
_entity.pdbx_description
1 polymer ?
#
loop_
_entity_poly.entity_id
_entity_poly.type
_entity_poly.pdbx_seq_one_letter_code
_entity_poly.pdbx_strand_id
1 'polypeptide(L)'
;MTRKRSRNRVKTRTRKTMAVKVFPGAFASLLLLATVLSLGYLWLGSRCDNLGRQISSLEKQLDQKQREVLNEKFKWSNMTSTLQIEKLLQKHGIEMTWPSEESVVRLRRTDTHLQLAQATGGVVND
;
A
#
# COMPACT_ATOMS: atom_id res chain seq x y z
N MET A 1 78.11 -63.02 -52.87
CA MET A 1 76.91 -63.32 -52.05
C MET A 1 76.90 -62.41 -50.82
N THR A 2 76.08 -61.36 -50.79
CA THR A 2 75.89 -60.53 -49.58
C THR A 2 74.41 -60.12 -49.49
N ARG A 3 73.71 -60.67 -48.49
CA ARG A 3 72.25 -60.55 -48.31
C ARG A 3 71.88 -59.21 -47.68
N LYS A 4 71.14 -58.37 -48.41
CA LYS A 4 70.45 -57.17 -47.90
C LYS A 4 69.37 -57.59 -46.89
N ARG A 5 69.58 -57.34 -45.59
CA ARG A 5 68.55 -57.47 -44.56
C ARG A 5 67.65 -56.23 -44.57
N SER A 6 66.45 -56.41 -45.12
CA SER A 6 65.39 -55.41 -45.16
C SER A 6 64.72 -55.23 -43.79
N ARG A 7 64.60 -53.95 -43.41
CA ARG A 7 63.73 -53.28 -42.42
C ARG A 7 62.52 -54.07 -41.92
N ASN A 8 62.32 -54.02 -40.60
CA ASN A 8 60.99 -54.02 -39.99
C ASN A 8 60.91 -52.89 -38.95
N ARG A 9 60.40 -51.72 -39.36
CA ARG A 9 59.94 -50.68 -38.43
C ARG A 9 58.53 -51.05 -37.98
N VAL A 10 58.40 -51.56 -36.76
CA VAL A 10 57.11 -51.76 -36.10
C VAL A 10 56.48 -50.38 -35.89
N LYS A 11 55.47 -50.04 -36.71
CA LYS A 11 54.63 -48.86 -36.50
C LYS A 11 53.69 -49.14 -35.32
N THR A 12 54.06 -48.69 -34.14
CA THR A 12 53.14 -48.65 -32.99
C THR A 12 52.05 -47.62 -33.28
N ARG A 13 50.84 -48.11 -33.59
CA ARG A 13 49.62 -47.29 -33.68
C ARG A 13 49.31 -46.77 -32.28
N THR A 14 49.72 -45.55 -31.98
CA THR A 14 49.23 -44.79 -30.83
C THR A 14 47.74 -44.52 -31.04
N ARG A 15 46.90 -45.34 -30.41
CA ARG A 15 45.45 -45.06 -30.29
C ARG A 15 45.31 -43.80 -29.44
N LYS A 16 45.14 -42.66 -30.09
CA LYS A 16 44.64 -41.44 -29.44
C LYS A 16 43.23 -41.75 -28.95
N THR A 17 43.10 -42.05 -27.67
CA THR A 17 41.82 -42.04 -26.97
C THR A 17 41.25 -40.64 -27.15
N MET A 18 40.24 -40.52 -28.03
CA MET A 18 39.43 -39.32 -28.10
C MET A 18 38.62 -39.27 -26.81
N ALA A 19 39.20 -38.64 -25.78
CA ALA A 19 38.47 -38.20 -24.62
C ALA A 19 37.44 -37.18 -25.13
N VAL A 20 36.23 -37.65 -25.39
CA VAL A 20 35.09 -36.81 -25.70
C VAL A 20 34.91 -35.91 -24.48
N LYS A 21 35.43 -34.67 -24.56
CA LYS A 21 35.20 -33.61 -23.59
C LYS A 21 33.75 -33.12 -23.73
N VAL A 22 32.79 -33.97 -23.37
CA VAL A 22 31.37 -33.60 -23.23
C VAL A 22 31.11 -32.76 -21.97
N PHE A 23 32.15 -32.39 -21.21
CA PHE A 23 32.01 -31.89 -19.85
C PHE A 23 32.05 -30.36 -19.60
N PRO A 24 32.30 -29.44 -20.55
CA PRO A 24 32.22 -28.00 -20.26
C PRO A 24 30.82 -27.40 -20.51
N GLY A 25 30.03 -27.94 -21.44
CA GLY A 25 28.76 -27.34 -21.86
C GLY A 25 27.66 -27.43 -20.79
N ALA A 26 27.46 -28.61 -20.21
CA ALA A 26 26.44 -28.82 -19.18
C ALA A 26 26.72 -28.03 -17.89
N PHE A 27 28.01 -27.87 -17.55
CA PHE A 27 28.42 -27.07 -16.40
C PHE A 27 28.18 -25.57 -16.64
N ALA A 28 28.48 -25.08 -17.85
CA ALA A 28 28.19 -23.70 -18.23
C ALA A 28 26.68 -23.40 -18.17
N SER A 29 25.82 -24.31 -18.64
CA SER A 29 24.36 -24.13 -18.53
C SER A 29 23.87 -24.11 -17.09
N LEU A 30 24.44 -24.96 -16.22
CA LEU A 30 24.07 -24.99 -14.81
C LEU A 30 24.48 -23.69 -14.10
N LEU A 31 25.67 -23.18 -14.37
CA LEU A 31 26.13 -21.89 -13.84
C LEU A 31 25.29 -20.72 -14.35
N LEU A 32 24.91 -20.73 -15.62
CA LEU A 32 24.03 -19.71 -16.18
C LEU A 32 22.65 -19.74 -15.51
N LEU A 33 22.10 -20.93 -15.28
CA LEU A 33 20.80 -21.08 -14.61
C LEU A 33 20.89 -20.64 -13.13
N ALA A 34 21.98 -21.00 -12.44
CA ALA A 34 22.23 -20.56 -11.08
C ALA A 34 22.35 -19.04 -10.98
N THR A 35 23.10 -18.40 -11.89
CA THR A 35 23.25 -16.93 -11.91
C THR A 35 21.93 -16.21 -12.19
N VAL A 36 21.12 -16.70 -13.14
CA VAL A 36 19.78 -16.14 -13.40
C VAL A 36 18.88 -16.27 -12.18
N LEU A 37 18.89 -17.42 -11.49
CA LEU A 37 18.14 -17.61 -10.25
C LEU A 37 18.60 -16.66 -9.13
N SER A 38 19.92 -16.50 -8.96
CA SER A 38 20.46 -15.57 -7.96
C SER A 38 20.07 -14.11 -8.26
N LEU A 39 20.16 -13.68 -9.52
CA LEU A 39 19.72 -12.35 -9.93
C LEU A 39 18.21 -12.17 -9.74
N GLY A 40 17.41 -13.16 -10.11
CA GLY A 40 15.96 -13.15 -9.92
C GLY A 40 15.58 -13.04 -8.46
N TYR A 41 16.25 -13.78 -7.57
CA TYR A 41 16.04 -13.70 -6.13
C TYR A 41 16.39 -12.32 -5.56
N LEU A 42 17.54 -11.77 -5.94
CA LEU A 42 17.95 -10.43 -5.50
C LEU A 42 16.98 -9.35 -5.99
N TRP A 43 16.53 -9.45 -7.24
CA TRP A 43 15.54 -8.56 -7.81
C TRP A 43 14.21 -8.62 -7.05
N LEU A 44 13.74 -9.83 -6.74
CA LEU A 44 12.52 -10.02 -5.96
C LEU A 44 12.67 -9.44 -4.54
N GLY A 45 13.82 -9.65 -3.89
CA GLY A 45 14.14 -9.05 -2.59
C GLY A 45 14.06 -7.52 -2.64
N SER A 46 14.70 -6.90 -3.63
CA SER A 46 14.64 -5.44 -3.81
C SER A 46 13.23 -4.90 -4.05
N ARG A 47 12.36 -5.67 -4.71
CA ARG A 47 10.96 -5.29 -4.94
C ARG A 47 10.16 -5.37 -3.64
N CYS A 48 10.37 -6.40 -2.84
CA CYS A 48 9.76 -6.53 -1.52
C CYS A 48 10.19 -5.39 -0.59
N ASP A 49 11.47 -5.02 -0.57
CA ASP A 49 11.96 -3.90 0.23
C ASP A 49 11.33 -2.57 -0.19
N ASN A 50 11.18 -2.34 -1.49
CA ASN A 50 10.52 -1.13 -2.00
C ASN A 50 9.04 -1.09 -1.60
N LEU A 51 8.32 -2.21 -1.72
CA LEU A 51 6.93 -2.31 -1.27
C LEU A 51 6.80 -2.07 0.24
N GLY A 52 7.68 -2.66 1.05
CA GLY A 52 7.70 -2.44 2.50
C GLY A 52 7.93 -0.97 2.87
N ARG A 53 8.82 -0.28 2.16
CA ARG A 53 9.03 1.18 2.33
C ARG A 53 7.79 1.98 1.95
N GLN A 54 7.12 1.63 0.87
CA GLN A 54 5.89 2.30 0.45
C GLN A 54 4.78 2.12 1.49
N ILE A 55 4.57 0.89 1.99
CA ILE A 55 3.60 0.61 3.05
C ILE A 55 3.92 1.43 4.29
N SER A 56 5.16 1.40 4.76
CA SER A 56 5.57 2.18 5.94
C SER A 56 5.38 3.69 5.75
N SER A 57 5.59 4.21 4.53
CA SER A 57 5.33 5.62 4.23
C SER A 57 3.84 5.97 4.27
N LEU A 58 2.98 5.09 3.77
CA LEU A 58 1.53 5.27 3.80
C LEU A 58 0.98 5.15 5.23
N GLU A 59 1.48 4.20 6.02
CA GLU A 59 1.14 4.06 7.44
C GLU A 59 1.50 5.32 8.23
N LYS A 60 2.68 5.91 7.99
CA LYS A 60 3.07 7.18 8.61
C LYS A 60 2.15 8.33 8.23
N GLN A 61 1.74 8.40 6.97
CA GLN A 61 0.79 9.43 6.52
C GLN A 61 -0.58 9.26 7.17
N LEU A 62 -1.06 8.02 7.30
CA LEU A 62 -2.31 7.74 8.02
C LEU A 62 -2.22 8.13 9.49
N ASP A 63 -1.14 7.76 10.18
CA ASP A 63 -0.93 8.13 11.59
C ASP A 63 -0.89 9.66 11.76
N GLN A 64 -0.20 10.37 10.86
CA GLN A 64 -0.17 11.83 10.88
C GLN A 64 -1.58 12.43 10.70
N LYS A 65 -2.35 11.96 9.71
CA LYS A 65 -3.71 12.45 9.47
C LYS A 65 -4.65 12.14 10.63
N GLN A 66 -4.49 10.97 11.24
CA GLN A 66 -5.26 10.60 12.43
C GLN A 66 -4.94 11.54 13.61
N ARG A 67 -3.67 11.89 13.81
CA ARG A 67 -3.27 12.87 14.83
C ARG A 67 -3.85 14.26 14.56
N GLU A 68 -3.83 14.70 13.30
CA GLU A 68 -4.45 15.97 12.89
C GLU A 68 -5.95 16.00 13.24
N VAL A 69 -6.69 14.93 12.88
CA VAL A 69 -8.12 14.80 13.21
C VAL A 69 -8.36 14.78 14.71
N LEU A 70 -7.53 14.07 15.49
CA LEU A 70 -7.67 14.05 16.95
C LEU A 70 -7.43 15.43 17.56
N ASN A 71 -6.42 16.17 17.08
CA ASN A 71 -6.16 17.53 17.53
C ASN A 71 -7.32 18.47 17.18
N GLU A 72 -7.89 18.37 15.98
CA GLU A 72 -9.06 19.15 15.60
C GLU A 72 -10.28 18.80 16.44
N LYS A 73 -10.56 17.50 16.65
CA LYS A 73 -11.63 17.05 17.54
C LYS A 73 -11.45 17.56 18.96
N PHE A 74 -10.24 17.52 19.49
CA PHE A 74 -9.92 18.07 20.81
C PHE A 74 -10.14 19.58 20.85
N LYS A 75 -9.68 20.31 19.83
CA LYS A 75 -9.89 21.76 19.70
C LYS A 75 -11.37 22.11 19.64
N TRP A 76 -12.16 21.38 18.86
CA TRP A 76 -13.60 21.56 18.76
C TRP A 76 -14.31 21.22 20.05
N SER A 77 -13.95 20.10 20.69
CA SER A 77 -14.49 19.75 22.00
C SER A 77 -14.18 20.82 23.05
N ASN A 78 -13.01 21.45 22.99
CA ASN A 78 -12.64 22.51 23.90
C ASN A 78 -13.41 23.80 23.62
N MET A 79 -13.57 24.19 22.34
CA MET A 79 -14.34 25.37 21.93
C MET A 79 -15.84 25.25 22.24
N THR A 80 -16.42 24.05 22.05
CA THR A 80 -17.84 23.78 22.32
C THR A 80 -18.10 23.48 23.80
N SER A 81 -17.05 23.39 24.63
CA SER A 81 -17.23 23.21 26.08
C SER A 81 -17.95 24.41 26.67
N THR A 82 -19.03 24.15 27.41
CA THR A 82 -19.87 25.18 28.04
C THR A 82 -19.06 26.16 28.89
N LEU A 83 -18.02 25.67 29.57
CA LEU A 83 -17.10 26.48 30.37
C LEU A 83 -16.30 27.50 29.55
N GLN A 84 -15.90 27.16 28.31
CA GLN A 84 -15.21 28.11 27.44
C GLN A 84 -16.17 29.14 26.87
N ILE A 85 -17.38 28.70 26.50
CA ILE A 85 -18.43 29.58 26.01
C ILE A 85 -18.80 30.60 27.09
N GLU A 86 -19.00 30.17 28.33
CA GLU A 86 -19.30 31.05 29.47
C GLU A 86 -18.17 32.06 29.73
N LYS A 87 -16.90 31.61 29.71
CA LYS A 87 -15.74 32.52 29.82
C LYS A 87 -15.67 33.54 28.69
N LEU A 88 -15.98 33.14 27.46
CA LEU A 88 -16.02 34.03 26.31
C LEU A 88 -17.17 35.04 26.41
N LEU A 89 -18.36 34.59 26.80
CA LEU A 89 -19.53 35.44 27.04
C LEU A 89 -19.23 36.48 28.12
N GLN A 90 -18.65 36.05 29.25
CA GLN A 90 -18.24 36.94 30.34
C GLN A 90 -17.19 37.96 29.88
N LYS A 91 -16.20 37.55 29.08
CA LYS A 91 -15.17 38.44 28.52
C LYS A 91 -15.77 39.52 27.59
N HIS A 92 -16.82 39.18 26.85
CA HIS A 92 -17.51 40.10 25.95
C HIS A 92 -18.66 40.88 26.63
N GLY A 93 -18.86 40.72 27.93
CA GLY A 93 -19.94 41.38 28.67
C GLY A 93 -21.34 40.92 28.25
N ILE A 94 -21.44 39.72 27.67
CA ILE A 94 -22.72 39.13 27.26
C ILE A 94 -23.21 38.27 28.42
N GLU A 95 -24.28 38.72 29.06
CA GLU A 95 -24.95 37.95 30.12
C GLU A 95 -26.02 37.05 29.49
N MET A 96 -25.76 35.75 29.41
CA MET A 96 -26.78 34.76 29.02
C MET A 96 -27.64 34.42 30.23
N THR A 97 -28.78 35.10 30.36
CA THR A 97 -29.86 34.66 31.25
C THR A 97 -30.64 33.52 30.59
N TRP A 98 -31.02 32.52 31.37
CA TRP A 98 -31.94 31.50 30.88
C TRP A 98 -33.25 32.16 30.44
N PRO A 99 -33.78 31.83 29.25
CA PRO A 99 -35.04 32.39 28.79
C PRO A 99 -36.14 32.06 29.80
N SER A 100 -36.96 33.05 30.15
CA SER A 100 -38.17 32.81 30.93
C SER A 100 -39.17 31.98 30.13
N GLU A 101 -40.10 31.28 30.79
CA GLU A 101 -41.12 30.47 30.09
C GLU A 101 -41.92 31.30 29.08
N GLU A 102 -42.12 32.59 29.35
CA GLU A 102 -42.81 33.54 28.49
C GLU A 102 -42.05 33.82 27.18
N SER A 103 -40.73 33.66 27.18
CA SER A 103 -39.85 33.91 26.04
C SER A 103 -39.70 32.68 25.13
N VAL A 104 -40.22 31.51 25.53
CA VAL A 104 -40.07 30.26 24.78
C VAL A 104 -41.24 30.10 23.81
N VAL A 105 -41.03 30.49 22.54
CA VAL A 105 -42.00 30.20 21.47
C VAL A 105 -41.92 28.72 21.11
N ARG A 106 -42.88 27.93 21.60
CA ARG A 106 -43.02 26.52 21.22
C ARG A 106 -43.59 26.45 19.81
N LEU A 107 -42.72 26.21 18.83
CA LEU A 107 -43.15 25.91 17.48
C LEU A 107 -43.87 24.56 17.49
N ARG A 108 -45.20 24.59 17.42
CA ARG A 108 -46.00 23.40 17.13
C ARG A 108 -45.62 22.96 15.72
N ARG A 109 -45.19 21.70 15.55
CA ARG A 109 -44.94 21.11 14.23
C ARG A 109 -46.22 21.29 13.42
N THR A 110 -46.27 22.27 12.52
CA THR A 110 -47.35 22.37 11.54
C THR A 110 -47.13 21.22 10.58
N ASP A 111 -48.19 20.48 10.28
CA ASP A 111 -48.23 19.31 9.39
C ASP A 111 -47.90 19.65 7.92
N THR A 112 -47.22 20.77 7.66
CA THR A 112 -46.84 21.26 6.34
C THR A 112 -46.02 20.22 5.57
N HIS A 113 -45.19 19.43 6.25
CA HIS A 113 -44.45 18.32 5.63
C HIS A 113 -45.35 17.14 5.21
N LEU A 114 -46.46 16.88 5.91
CA LEU A 114 -47.43 15.86 5.51
C LEU A 114 -48.26 16.33 4.30
N GLN A 115 -48.61 17.62 4.23
CA GLN A 115 -49.33 18.18 3.08
C GLN A 115 -48.47 18.26 1.81
N LEU A 116 -47.17 18.57 1.93
CA LEU A 116 -46.23 18.55 0.80
C LEU A 116 -45.96 17.12 0.28
N ALA A 117 -45.92 16.13 1.16
CA ALA A 117 -45.79 14.72 0.78
C ALA A 117 -47.07 14.15 0.13
N GLN A 118 -48.26 14.60 0.54
CA GLN A 118 -49.53 14.22 -0.10
C GLN A 118 -49.76 14.95 -1.44
N ALA A 119 -49.35 16.21 -1.56
CA ALA A 119 -49.47 16.98 -2.80
C ALA A 119 -48.59 16.43 -3.95
N THR A 120 -47.51 15.73 -3.64
CA THR A 120 -46.59 15.14 -4.62
C THR A 120 -46.94 13.70 -5.01
N GLY A 121 -47.89 13.04 -4.33
CA GLY A 121 -48.34 11.68 -4.61
C GLY A 121 -49.63 11.56 -5.43
N GLY A 122 -50.21 12.68 -5.91
CA GLY A 122 -51.56 12.72 -6.49
C GLY A 122 -51.66 12.88 -8.00
N VAL A 123 -50.59 12.73 -8.77
CA VAL A 123 -50.64 12.87 -10.25
C VAL A 123 -50.12 11.61 -10.94
N VAL A 124 -50.90 10.53 -10.87
CA VAL A 124 -50.92 9.45 -11.86
C VAL A 124 -52.36 8.96 -11.97
N ASN A 125 -53.09 9.47 -12.96
CA ASN A 125 -54.18 8.82 -13.70
C ASN A 125 -54.73 9.82 -14.71
N ASP A 126 -54.20 9.78 -15.94
CA ASP A 126 -54.91 9.35 -17.15
C ASP A 126 -53.92 9.22 -18.32
#